data_AF-A0A318EDK4-F1
#
_entry.id   AF-A0A318EDK4-F1
#
_cell.length_a   1.000
_cell.length_b   1.000
_cell.length_c   1.000
_cell.angle_alpha   90.00
_cell.angle_beta   90.00
_cell.angle_gamma   90.00
#
_symmetry.space_group_name_H-M   'P 1'
#
loop_
_entity.id
_entity.type
_entity.pdbx_description
1 polymer ?
#
loop_
_entity_poly.entity_id
_entity_poly.type
_entity_poly.pdbx_seq_one_letter_code
_entity_poly.pdbx_strand_id
1 'polypeptide(L)'
;MPIVAAKKCYSYQTAELAEKLDLLLSELGGLEEFIKVGDKVLFKTNLLMGKAPETAVTTNPEFIRVLAKKVKALGAEVTIADSPGGLFNDKLLKRAYQKSGLYQMAAEENIKLNYNTDSKKYDYKEGKINKSFQLASYLEEADFIINLPKLKTHGLTMYTGGVKNLFGCIPGVLKAEYHLRMQSVHDFSRMLNDLAALVAPELTIMDAVVGMEGEGPSNGKPREFNYLLASTSPYYLDLAAVKILGIEPAEKVPSIKAALEDKIIKKDKLEIRGDKVIAADNVEIPKIEKENNLLDSRMPEFLSDILEKFLRPKPVFKEGKCVGCRTCAENCPPEAITMIDNFPKVNLDKCIRCFCCQELCPYDAVEIKYPLLAKLFFSN
;
A
#
# COMPACT_ATOMS: atom_id res chain seq x y z
N MET A 1 16.92 20.00 2.01
CA MET A 1 16.76 18.91 1.01
C MET A 1 15.87 17.85 1.64
N PRO A 2 15.05 17.13 0.86
CA PRO A 2 14.22 16.04 1.41
C PRO A 2 15.13 14.89 1.86
N ILE A 3 15.14 14.66 3.18
CA ILE A 3 15.97 13.63 3.83
C ILE A 3 15.14 12.36 3.95
N VAL A 4 15.76 11.22 3.66
CA VAL A 4 15.28 9.90 4.06
C VAL A 4 16.27 9.31 5.04
N ALA A 5 15.84 9.14 6.28
CA ALA A 5 16.60 8.40 7.27
C ALA A 5 16.44 6.90 7.03
N ALA A 6 17.53 6.14 7.16
CA ALA A 6 17.54 4.69 7.09
C ALA A 6 18.33 4.10 8.26
N LYS A 7 17.78 3.06 8.89
CA LYS A 7 18.49 2.28 9.91
C LYS A 7 18.25 0.80 9.73
N LYS A 8 19.29 0.00 9.94
CA LYS A 8 19.20 -1.45 10.01
C LYS A 8 18.46 -1.85 11.28
N CYS A 9 17.49 -2.74 11.13
CA CYS A 9 16.73 -3.33 12.22
C CYS A 9 16.37 -4.75 11.82
N TYR A 10 16.88 -5.73 12.57
CA TYR A 10 16.89 -7.14 12.20
C TYR A 10 15.77 -7.95 12.85
N SER A 11 15.08 -7.37 13.83
CA SER A 11 14.00 -8.06 14.53
C SER A 11 12.94 -7.11 15.04
N TYR A 12 11.79 -7.67 15.41
CA TYR A 12 10.75 -6.96 16.15
C TYR A 12 10.95 -7.04 17.67
N GLN A 13 12.17 -7.29 18.16
CA GLN A 13 12.41 -7.23 19.61
C GLN A 13 12.28 -5.78 20.09
N THR A 14 11.52 -5.55 21.16
CA THR A 14 11.18 -4.22 21.68
C THR A 14 12.41 -3.33 21.92
N ALA A 15 13.49 -3.90 22.48
CA ALA A 15 14.72 -3.15 22.78
C ALA A 15 15.43 -2.68 21.49
N GLU A 16 15.54 -3.55 20.49
CA GLU A 16 16.15 -3.19 19.21
C GLU A 16 15.30 -2.15 18.48
N LEU A 17 13.98 -2.37 18.37
CA LEU A 17 13.08 -1.39 17.76
C LEU A 17 13.16 -0.02 18.43
N ALA A 18 13.21 0.02 19.76
CA ALA A 18 13.29 1.27 20.50
C ALA A 18 14.57 2.05 20.17
N GLU A 19 15.72 1.36 20.20
CA GLU A 19 17.02 1.93 19.85
C GLU A 19 17.04 2.40 18.38
N LYS A 20 16.61 1.54 17.45
CA LYS A 20 16.67 1.86 16.01
C LYS A 20 15.70 2.97 15.62
N LEU A 21 14.54 3.09 16.27
CA LEU A 21 13.63 4.21 16.07
C LEU A 21 14.24 5.54 16.58
N ASP A 22 14.91 5.56 17.73
CA ASP A 22 15.58 6.77 18.22
C ASP A 22 16.70 7.22 17.27
N LEU A 23 17.53 6.27 16.83
CA LEU A 23 18.58 6.54 15.85
C LEU A 23 18.01 6.97 14.50
N LEU A 24 16.87 6.42 14.07
CA LEU A 24 16.23 6.78 12.79
C LEU A 24 15.65 8.20 12.85
N LEU A 25 14.94 8.54 13.93
CA LEU A 25 14.25 9.81 14.07
C LEU A 25 15.24 10.95 14.36
N SER A 26 16.36 10.69 15.03
CA SER A 26 17.40 11.71 15.25
C SER A 26 18.03 12.23 13.95
N GLU A 27 18.10 11.42 12.88
CA GLU A 27 18.54 11.87 11.55
C GLU A 27 17.61 12.92 10.92
N LEU A 28 16.36 13.00 11.41
CA LEU A 28 15.33 13.96 11.01
C LEU A 28 15.13 15.09 12.03
N GLY A 29 15.94 15.15 13.11
CA GLY A 29 15.85 16.16 14.17
C GLY A 29 15.26 15.66 15.48
N GLY A 30 14.76 14.43 15.55
CA GLY A 30 14.05 13.90 16.72
C GLY A 30 12.53 13.97 16.56
N LEU A 31 11.80 13.31 17.45
CA LEU A 31 10.33 13.26 17.38
C LEU A 31 9.69 14.54 17.93
N GLU A 32 10.40 15.21 18.83
CA GLU A 32 10.06 16.47 19.50
C GLU A 32 9.96 17.66 18.53
N GLU A 33 10.64 17.59 17.39
CA GLU A 33 10.52 18.59 16.32
C GLU A 33 9.16 18.52 15.61
N PHE A 34 8.50 17.37 15.70
CA PHE A 34 7.24 17.09 15.01
C PHE A 34 6.03 17.14 15.95
N ILE A 35 6.18 16.61 17.16
CA ILE A 35 5.06 16.34 18.07
C ILE A 35 5.15 17.21 19.31
N LYS A 36 4.03 17.84 19.66
CA LYS A 36 3.86 18.68 20.84
C LYS A 36 2.98 17.99 21.87
N VAL A 37 3.11 18.45 23.12
CA VAL A 37 2.26 18.01 24.22
C VAL A 37 0.80 18.31 23.88
N GLY A 38 -0.07 17.30 23.99
CA GLY A 38 -1.50 17.41 23.72
C GLY A 38 -1.91 17.19 22.25
N ASP A 39 -0.96 17.01 21.33
CA ASP A 39 -1.30 16.72 19.92
C ASP A 39 -2.09 15.42 19.80
N LYS A 40 -3.11 15.41 18.95
CA LYS A 40 -3.81 14.18 18.54
C LYS A 40 -3.12 13.58 17.33
N VAL A 41 -2.25 12.61 17.59
CA VAL A 41 -1.43 11.96 16.58
C VAL A 41 -2.16 10.75 16.00
N LEU A 42 -2.47 10.81 14.72
CA LEU A 42 -3.06 9.71 13.98
C LEU A 42 -1.98 8.81 13.39
N PHE A 43 -1.98 7.54 13.79
CA PHE A 43 -1.19 6.50 13.15
C PHE A 43 -2.00 5.88 12.02
N LYS A 44 -1.72 6.32 10.79
CA LYS A 44 -2.29 5.73 9.58
C LYS A 44 -1.53 4.45 9.22
N THR A 45 -2.02 3.31 9.67
CA THR A 45 -1.34 2.01 9.49
C THR A 45 -1.67 1.36 8.15
N ASN A 46 -1.02 0.23 7.83
CA ASN A 46 -1.42 -0.65 6.74
C ASN A 46 -2.19 -1.85 7.31
N LEU A 47 -3.52 -1.88 7.18
CA LEU A 47 -4.37 -3.01 7.56
C LEU A 47 -4.77 -3.88 6.37
N LEU A 48 -4.99 -3.29 5.19
CA LEU A 48 -5.48 -3.97 3.98
C LEU A 48 -6.75 -4.83 4.23
N MET A 49 -6.64 -6.12 4.56
CA MET A 49 -7.78 -6.98 4.91
C MET A 49 -7.75 -7.51 6.36
N GLY A 50 -6.74 -7.08 7.14
CA GLY A 50 -6.35 -7.68 8.41
C GLY A 50 -5.86 -9.13 8.23
N LYS A 51 -4.56 -9.36 8.34
CA LYS A 51 -3.95 -10.69 8.42
C LYS A 51 -2.98 -10.73 9.60
N ALA A 52 -2.60 -11.93 10.02
CA ALA A 52 -1.63 -12.14 11.08
C ALA A 52 -0.29 -11.44 10.75
N PRO A 53 0.41 -10.84 11.73
CA PRO A 53 1.64 -10.07 11.52
C PRO A 53 2.72 -10.81 10.72
N GLU A 54 2.80 -12.13 10.88
CA GLU A 54 3.80 -13.01 10.27
C GLU A 54 3.64 -13.08 8.74
N THR A 55 2.46 -12.75 8.23
CA THR A 55 2.19 -12.71 6.78
C THR A 55 2.76 -11.46 6.10
N ALA A 56 3.29 -10.50 6.87
CA ALA A 56 3.83 -9.23 6.39
C ALA A 56 2.85 -8.41 5.53
N VAL A 57 1.54 -8.69 5.61
CA VAL A 57 0.51 -7.90 4.93
C VAL A 57 0.27 -6.58 5.64
N THR A 58 0.27 -6.58 6.97
CA THR A 58 -0.01 -5.41 7.80
C THR A 58 1.24 -4.88 8.48
N THR A 59 1.26 -3.59 8.81
CA THR A 59 2.30 -3.00 9.67
C THR A 59 2.37 -3.76 10.98
N ASN A 60 3.57 -4.12 11.44
CA ASN A 60 3.73 -4.99 12.60
C ASN A 60 3.24 -4.29 13.89
N PRO A 61 2.44 -4.97 14.75
CA PRO A 61 1.91 -4.37 15.98
C PRO A 61 3.00 -3.97 16.97
N GLU A 62 4.15 -4.66 17.02
CA GLU A 62 5.24 -4.33 17.94
C GLU A 62 6.01 -3.08 17.50
N PHE A 63 6.20 -2.91 16.19
CA PHE A 63 6.71 -1.65 15.64
C PHE A 63 5.79 -0.47 16.01
N ILE A 64 4.47 -0.64 15.86
CA ILE A 64 3.47 0.36 16.24
C ILE A 64 3.49 0.61 17.76
N ARG A 65 3.60 -0.44 18.58
CA ARG A 65 3.67 -0.37 20.05
C ARG A 65 4.81 0.53 20.49
N VAL A 66 6.03 0.25 20.00
CA VAL A 66 7.23 0.99 20.40
C VAL A 66 7.14 2.45 19.97
N LEU A 67 6.69 2.72 18.74
CA LEU A 67 6.50 4.11 18.27
C LEU A 67 5.43 4.84 19.09
N ALA A 68 4.29 4.21 19.37
CA ALA A 68 3.22 4.81 20.15
C ALA A 68 3.66 5.17 21.57
N LYS A 69 4.47 4.31 22.22
CA LYS A 69 5.07 4.62 23.54
C LYS A 69 5.93 5.88 23.49
N LYS A 70 6.76 6.03 22.45
CA LYS A 70 7.60 7.23 22.27
C LYS A 70 6.75 8.49 22.07
N VAL A 71 5.72 8.43 21.22
CA VAL A 71 4.78 9.54 21.02
C VAL A 71 4.05 9.92 22.32
N LYS A 72 3.52 8.93 23.05
CA LYS A 72 2.82 9.16 24.33
C LYS A 72 3.75 9.73 25.40
N ALA A 73 5.04 9.37 25.40
CA ALA A 73 6.02 9.93 26.33
C ALA A 73 6.27 11.44 26.12
N LEU A 74 5.98 11.97 24.92
CA LEU A 74 5.96 13.41 24.63
C LEU A 74 4.67 14.11 25.07
N GLY A 75 3.73 13.39 25.69
CA GLY A 75 2.45 13.94 26.16
C GLY A 75 1.37 14.07 25.08
N ALA A 76 1.55 13.41 23.92
CA ALA A 76 0.57 13.37 22.85
C ALA A 76 -0.40 12.17 22.97
N GLU A 77 -1.57 12.30 22.35
CA GLU A 77 -2.56 11.23 22.23
C GLU A 77 -2.35 10.45 20.93
N VAL A 78 -2.47 9.12 20.98
CA VAL A 78 -2.31 8.26 19.78
C VAL A 78 -3.63 7.60 19.43
N THR A 79 -4.06 7.77 18.18
CA THR A 79 -5.15 7.02 17.58
C THR A 79 -4.66 6.21 16.40
N ILE A 80 -4.97 4.91 16.35
CA ILE A 80 -4.65 4.05 15.21
C ILE A 80 -5.86 3.96 14.29
N ALA A 81 -5.66 4.24 13.00
CA ALA A 81 -6.71 4.16 11.99
C ALA A 81 -6.23 3.58 10.66
N ASP A 82 -7.15 2.95 9.96
CA ASP A 82 -7.06 2.65 8.53
C ASP A 82 -8.49 2.45 8.00
N SER A 83 -8.66 2.51 6.69
CA SER A 83 -9.81 2.00 5.98
C SER A 83 -9.38 0.76 5.18
N PRO A 84 -9.63 -0.46 5.69
CA PRO A 84 -9.41 -1.71 4.99
C PRO A 84 -10.09 -1.77 3.61
N GLY A 85 -9.63 -2.69 2.76
CA GLY A 85 -10.29 -3.01 1.51
C GLY A 85 -11.64 -3.71 1.75
N GLY A 86 -12.59 -3.41 0.88
CA GLY A 86 -13.94 -3.94 0.93
C GLY A 86 -14.92 -3.13 1.78
N LEU A 87 -15.99 -3.74 2.29
CA LEU A 87 -16.99 -3.04 3.10
C LEU A 87 -16.35 -2.40 4.36
N PHE A 88 -16.65 -1.13 4.59
CA PHE A 88 -16.11 -0.36 5.71
C PHE A 88 -17.20 -0.10 6.75
N ASN A 89 -17.20 -0.92 7.80
CA ASN A 89 -18.06 -0.80 8.97
C ASN A 89 -17.28 -1.24 10.23
N ASP A 90 -17.82 -0.87 11.38
CA ASP A 90 -17.25 -1.13 12.70
C ASP A 90 -16.89 -2.60 12.95
N LYS A 91 -17.77 -3.54 12.58
CA LYS A 91 -17.61 -4.98 12.80
C LYS A 91 -16.46 -5.55 11.98
N LEU A 92 -16.38 -5.22 10.70
CA LEU A 92 -15.31 -5.68 9.82
C LEU A 92 -13.98 -5.02 10.17
N LEU A 93 -14.00 -3.74 10.54
CA LEU A 93 -12.81 -3.03 10.99
C LEU A 93 -12.26 -3.63 12.30
N LYS A 94 -13.13 -3.91 13.28
CA LYS A 94 -12.76 -4.64 14.51
C LYS A 94 -12.12 -5.99 14.20
N ARG A 95 -12.70 -6.75 13.27
CA ARG A 95 -12.13 -8.04 12.84
C ARG A 95 -10.75 -7.86 12.20
N ALA A 96 -10.54 -6.82 11.40
CA ALA A 96 -9.25 -6.53 10.80
C ALA A 96 -8.19 -6.23 11.88
N TYR A 97 -8.53 -5.38 12.87
CA TYR A 97 -7.64 -5.10 14.02
C TYR A 97 -7.32 -6.34 14.84
N GLN A 98 -8.29 -7.24 15.05
CA GLN A 98 -8.08 -8.49 15.78
C GLN A 98 -7.09 -9.40 15.03
N LYS A 99 -7.30 -9.58 13.73
CA LYS A 99 -6.42 -10.43 12.91
C LYS A 99 -5.00 -9.89 12.81
N SER A 100 -4.80 -8.57 12.82
CA SER A 100 -3.48 -7.95 12.74
C SER A 100 -2.76 -7.82 14.09
N GLY A 101 -3.38 -8.28 15.19
CA GLY A 101 -2.85 -8.13 16.55
C GLY A 101 -2.97 -6.71 17.13
N LEU A 102 -3.44 -5.73 16.34
CA LEU A 102 -3.58 -4.34 16.81
C LEU A 102 -4.66 -4.19 17.88
N TYR A 103 -5.71 -5.01 17.85
CA TYR A 103 -6.75 -4.98 18.86
C TYR A 103 -6.21 -5.26 20.26
N GLN A 104 -5.41 -6.33 20.39
CA GLN A 104 -4.83 -6.73 21.66
C GLN A 104 -3.74 -5.74 22.10
N MET A 105 -2.82 -5.38 21.20
CA MET A 105 -1.74 -4.43 21.50
C MET A 105 -2.30 -3.07 21.96
N ALA A 106 -3.32 -2.55 21.27
CA ALA A 106 -3.92 -1.27 21.65
C ALA A 106 -4.59 -1.31 23.03
N ALA A 107 -5.20 -2.43 23.41
CA ALA A 107 -5.78 -2.61 24.74
C ALA A 107 -4.71 -2.66 25.84
N GLU A 108 -3.61 -3.39 25.62
CA GLU A 108 -2.48 -3.50 26.56
C GLU A 108 -1.82 -2.13 26.82
N GLU A 109 -1.73 -1.29 25.79
CA GLU A 109 -1.03 0.00 25.85
C GLU A 109 -1.95 1.20 26.06
N ASN A 110 -3.25 0.96 26.22
CA ASN A 110 -4.29 1.99 26.28
C ASN A 110 -4.16 3.01 25.12
N ILE A 111 -4.26 2.51 23.89
CA ILE A 111 -4.22 3.28 22.64
C ILE A 111 -5.61 3.24 21.99
N LYS A 112 -6.09 4.37 21.49
CA LYS A 112 -7.41 4.45 20.82
C LYS A 112 -7.33 3.77 19.44
N LEU A 113 -8.27 2.88 19.16
CA LEU A 113 -8.54 2.39 17.81
C LEU A 113 -9.72 3.17 17.23
N ASN A 114 -9.57 3.67 16.01
CA ASN A 114 -10.67 4.31 15.31
C ASN A 114 -11.72 3.28 14.88
N TYR A 115 -12.99 3.55 15.19
CA TYR A 115 -14.13 2.80 14.65
C TYR A 115 -15.08 3.68 13.84
N ASN A 116 -14.79 4.97 13.70
CA ASN A 116 -15.55 5.87 12.86
C ASN A 116 -15.33 5.48 11.39
N THR A 117 -16.40 5.04 10.73
CA THR A 117 -16.40 4.65 9.31
C THR A 117 -17.08 5.68 8.41
N ASP A 118 -17.40 6.85 8.94
CA ASP A 118 -17.92 7.97 8.18
C ASP A 118 -16.87 8.51 7.22
N SER A 119 -17.33 9.28 6.24
CA SER A 119 -16.44 9.93 5.29
C SER A 119 -16.99 11.27 4.86
N LYS A 120 -16.08 12.14 4.43
CA LYS A 120 -16.39 13.47 3.93
C LYS A 120 -15.69 13.72 2.61
N LYS A 121 -16.28 14.59 1.79
CA LYS A 121 -15.67 15.08 0.56
C LYS A 121 -14.67 16.19 0.89
N TYR A 122 -13.48 16.07 0.33
CA TYR A 122 -12.42 17.06 0.38
C TYR A 122 -12.13 17.54 -1.04
N ASP A 123 -12.15 18.86 -1.23
CA ASP A 123 -11.78 19.45 -2.50
C ASP A 123 -10.25 19.55 -2.61
N TYR A 124 -9.73 19.24 -3.79
CA TYR A 124 -8.32 19.36 -4.13
C TYR A 124 -8.19 19.89 -5.54
N LYS A 125 -8.40 21.21 -5.69
CA LYS A 125 -8.48 21.87 -7.01
C LYS A 125 -7.19 21.76 -7.81
N GLU A 126 -6.07 21.58 -7.13
CA GLU A 126 -4.74 21.41 -7.71
C GLU A 126 -4.47 19.99 -8.24
N GLY A 127 -5.30 19.00 -7.88
CA GLY A 127 -5.12 17.62 -8.31
C GLY A 127 -5.16 17.46 -9.82
N LYS A 128 -4.24 16.68 -10.38
CA LYS A 128 -4.13 16.49 -11.84
C LYS A 128 -5.21 15.58 -12.39
N ILE A 129 -5.52 14.50 -11.67
CA ILE A 129 -6.52 13.51 -12.06
C ILE A 129 -7.86 13.80 -11.39
N ASN A 130 -7.83 13.98 -10.06
CA ASN A 130 -9.04 14.17 -9.26
C ASN A 130 -9.06 15.54 -8.61
N LYS A 131 -10.18 16.26 -8.77
CA LYS A 131 -10.42 17.57 -8.14
C LYS A 131 -11.01 17.49 -6.74
N SER A 132 -11.36 16.28 -6.31
CA SER A 132 -11.87 16.02 -4.96
C SER A 132 -11.73 14.54 -4.62
N PHE A 133 -11.69 14.25 -3.32
CA PHE A 133 -11.64 12.90 -2.79
C PHE A 133 -12.68 12.71 -1.68
N GLN A 134 -13.26 11.52 -1.60
CA GLN A 134 -14.01 11.11 -0.42
C GLN A 134 -13.01 10.43 0.53
N LEU A 135 -12.78 11.02 1.71
CA LEU A 135 -11.83 10.51 2.69
C LEU A 135 -12.54 10.17 4.00
N ALA A 136 -12.01 9.18 4.74
CA ALA A 136 -12.54 8.78 6.02
C ALA A 136 -12.42 9.90 7.06
N SER A 137 -13.46 10.08 7.89
CA SER A 137 -13.58 11.22 8.81
C SER A 137 -12.58 11.20 9.97
N TYR A 138 -11.93 10.06 10.24
CA TYR A 138 -10.89 9.98 11.27
C TYR A 138 -9.68 10.90 11.00
N LEU A 139 -9.53 11.43 9.78
CA LEU A 139 -8.50 12.41 9.45
C LEU A 139 -8.79 13.79 10.08
N GLU A 140 -10.06 14.16 10.29
CA GLU A 140 -10.43 15.48 10.83
C GLU A 140 -10.11 15.62 12.32
N GLU A 141 -10.01 14.49 13.03
CA GLU A 141 -9.71 14.46 14.46
C GLU A 141 -8.21 14.60 14.76
N ALA A 142 -7.36 14.56 13.74
CA ALA A 142 -5.91 14.51 13.88
C ALA A 142 -5.27 15.90 13.74
N ASP A 143 -4.38 16.24 14.67
CA ASP A 143 -3.50 17.41 14.54
C ASP A 143 -2.22 17.07 13.76
N PHE A 144 -1.85 15.78 13.74
CA PHE A 144 -0.65 15.27 13.11
C PHE A 144 -0.87 13.85 12.59
N ILE A 145 -0.43 13.54 11.38
CA ILE A 145 -0.58 12.23 10.74
C ILE A 145 0.79 11.58 10.56
N ILE A 146 1.00 10.46 11.25
CA ILE A 146 2.12 9.55 10.96
C ILE A 146 1.63 8.41 10.07
N ASN A 147 2.12 8.39 8.83
CA ASN A 147 1.86 7.34 7.87
C ASN A 147 2.82 6.16 8.09
N LEU A 148 2.29 4.97 8.34
CA LEU A 148 3.05 3.79 8.74
C LEU A 148 2.95 2.66 7.70
N PRO A 149 3.53 2.82 6.50
CA PRO A 149 3.46 1.82 5.46
C PRO A 149 4.28 0.57 5.78
N LYS A 150 3.92 -0.53 5.12
CA LYS A 150 4.69 -1.77 5.06
C LYS A 150 5.40 -1.86 3.71
N LEU A 151 6.69 -2.24 3.68
CA LEU A 151 7.41 -2.47 2.42
C LEU A 151 6.89 -3.74 1.72
N LYS A 152 6.24 -3.60 0.55
CA LYS A 152 5.77 -4.76 -0.22
C LYS A 152 5.87 -4.55 -1.72
N THR A 153 6.07 -5.64 -2.46
CA THR A 153 5.80 -5.70 -3.90
C THR A 153 4.30 -5.70 -4.18
N HIS A 154 3.91 -5.46 -5.43
CA HIS A 154 2.51 -5.38 -5.84
C HIS A 154 2.31 -5.80 -7.30
N GLY A 155 1.31 -6.63 -7.60
CA GLY A 155 1.05 -7.10 -8.97
C GLY A 155 0.71 -5.97 -9.96
N LEU A 156 -0.19 -5.05 -9.59
CA LEU A 156 -0.60 -3.93 -10.43
C LEU A 156 0.41 -2.76 -10.50
N THR A 157 0.96 -2.33 -9.37
CA THR A 157 1.80 -1.12 -9.27
C THR A 157 3.27 -1.41 -8.97
N MET A 158 3.72 -2.67 -9.08
CA MET A 158 5.07 -3.21 -8.75
C MET A 158 5.42 -3.14 -7.27
N TYR A 159 4.97 -2.09 -6.59
CA TYR A 159 5.39 -1.66 -5.28
C TYR A 159 4.22 -1.05 -4.51
N THR A 160 4.27 -1.19 -3.18
CA THR A 160 3.47 -0.40 -2.24
C THR A 160 4.35 0.08 -1.09
N GLY A 161 4.13 1.32 -0.70
CA GLY A 161 4.90 2.03 0.32
C GLY A 161 4.15 3.24 0.85
N GLY A 162 4.88 4.30 1.16
CA GLY A 162 4.37 5.54 1.74
C GLY A 162 3.20 6.12 0.96
N VAL A 163 3.34 6.33 -0.35
CA VAL A 163 2.29 6.95 -1.17
C VAL A 163 1.04 6.06 -1.23
N LYS A 164 1.19 4.78 -1.59
CA LYS A 164 0.04 3.87 -1.76
C LYS A 164 -0.64 3.52 -0.43
N ASN A 165 0.04 3.60 0.71
CA ASN A 165 -0.58 3.37 2.03
C ASN A 165 -1.67 4.39 2.36
N LEU A 166 -1.57 5.61 1.81
CA LEU A 166 -2.57 6.67 1.96
C LEU A 166 -3.84 6.40 1.15
N PHE A 167 -3.82 5.44 0.22
CA PHE A 167 -5.05 4.92 -0.40
C PHE A 167 -6.00 4.30 0.63
N GLY A 168 -5.46 3.85 1.77
CA GLY A 168 -6.23 3.46 2.94
C GLY A 168 -6.94 4.61 3.65
N CYS A 169 -6.84 5.86 3.17
CA CYS A 169 -7.67 6.98 3.63
C CYS A 169 -9.01 7.09 2.87
N ILE A 170 -9.14 6.40 1.73
CA ILE A 170 -10.40 6.31 0.99
C ILE A 170 -11.29 5.24 1.64
N PRO A 171 -12.57 5.51 1.94
CA PRO A 171 -13.43 4.59 2.68
C PRO A 171 -13.82 3.37 1.85
N GLY A 172 -13.54 2.18 2.39
CA GLY A 172 -14.06 0.89 1.94
C GLY A 172 -14.10 0.65 0.43
N VAL A 173 -15.30 0.36 -0.07
CA VAL A 173 -15.60 -0.04 -1.45
C VAL A 173 -15.34 1.08 -2.47
N LEU A 174 -15.24 2.34 -2.06
CA LEU A 174 -14.86 3.42 -2.99
C LEU A 174 -13.49 3.13 -3.60
N LYS A 175 -12.58 2.47 -2.88
CA LYS A 175 -11.29 2.03 -3.45
C LYS A 175 -11.47 1.20 -4.72
N ALA A 176 -12.48 0.33 -4.75
CA ALA A 176 -12.83 -0.47 -5.92
C ALA A 176 -13.39 0.40 -7.06
N GLU A 177 -14.16 1.44 -6.73
CA GLU A 177 -14.64 2.44 -7.71
C GLU A 177 -13.50 3.27 -8.32
N TYR A 178 -12.50 3.68 -7.54
CA TYR A 178 -11.32 4.36 -8.07
C TYR A 178 -10.56 3.47 -9.07
N HIS A 179 -10.47 2.16 -8.82
CA HIS A 179 -9.91 1.23 -9.81
C HIS A 179 -10.79 1.06 -11.07
N LEU A 180 -12.10 1.29 -10.99
CA LEU A 180 -12.99 1.28 -12.16
C LEU A 180 -12.85 2.53 -13.02
N ARG A 181 -12.73 3.69 -12.38
CA ARG A 181 -12.70 4.98 -13.07
C ARG A 181 -11.37 5.25 -13.77
N MET A 182 -10.27 4.63 -13.30
CA MET A 182 -8.93 4.83 -13.86
C MET A 182 -8.67 3.82 -14.97
N GLN A 183 -8.51 4.32 -16.21
CA GLN A 183 -8.32 3.48 -17.40
C GLN A 183 -6.89 2.91 -17.52
N SER A 184 -5.91 3.57 -16.88
CA SER A 184 -4.49 3.22 -16.91
C SER A 184 -3.90 3.06 -15.51
N VAL A 185 -2.85 2.23 -15.40
CA VAL A 185 -2.02 2.15 -14.17
C VAL A 185 -1.30 3.47 -13.91
N HIS A 186 -0.97 4.21 -14.98
CA HIS A 186 -0.36 5.53 -14.90
C HIS A 186 -1.30 6.53 -14.21
N ASP A 187 -2.53 6.70 -14.71
CA ASP A 187 -3.50 7.65 -14.14
C ASP A 187 -3.87 7.27 -12.71
N PHE A 188 -4.02 5.98 -12.42
CA PHE A 188 -4.20 5.52 -11.05
C PHE A 188 -3.03 5.95 -10.15
N SER A 189 -1.80 5.82 -10.64
CA SER A 189 -0.60 6.19 -9.88
C SER A 189 -0.43 7.70 -9.72
N ARG A 190 -0.82 8.50 -10.71
CA ARG A 190 -0.93 9.96 -10.58
C ARG A 190 -2.00 10.36 -9.58
N MET A 191 -3.16 9.69 -9.58
CA MET A 191 -4.20 9.91 -8.58
C MET A 191 -3.71 9.58 -7.15
N LEU A 192 -2.93 8.51 -6.98
CA LEU A 192 -2.31 8.21 -5.68
C LEU A 192 -1.37 9.32 -5.23
N ASN A 193 -0.63 9.96 -6.14
CA ASN A 193 0.18 11.13 -5.83
C ASN A 193 -0.70 12.34 -5.45
N ASP A 194 -1.78 12.62 -6.18
CA ASP A 194 -2.75 13.67 -5.80
C ASP A 194 -3.31 13.44 -4.39
N LEU A 195 -3.69 12.19 -4.09
CA LEU A 195 -4.19 11.79 -2.77
C LEU A 195 -3.14 11.99 -1.67
N ALA A 196 -1.89 11.61 -1.94
CA ALA A 196 -0.80 11.78 -0.98
C ALA A 196 -0.49 13.26 -0.72
N ALA A 197 -0.63 14.12 -1.73
CA ALA A 197 -0.50 15.56 -1.58
C ALA A 197 -1.67 16.19 -0.82
N LEU A 198 -2.90 15.68 -1.00
CA LEU A 198 -4.07 16.14 -0.24
C LEU A 198 -4.01 15.70 1.23
N VAL A 199 -3.65 14.44 1.50
CA VAL A 199 -3.56 13.93 2.89
C VAL A 199 -2.34 14.50 3.60
N ALA A 200 -1.24 14.74 2.87
CA ALA A 200 -0.04 15.43 3.35
C ALA A 200 0.46 14.97 4.73
N PRO A 201 0.75 13.66 4.95
CA PRO A 201 1.26 13.21 6.24
C PRO A 201 2.59 13.90 6.55
N GLU A 202 2.70 14.42 7.76
CA GLU A 202 3.87 15.17 8.22
C GLU A 202 5.08 14.26 8.39
N LEU A 203 4.86 13.00 8.73
CA LEU A 203 5.91 11.99 8.86
C LEU A 203 5.45 10.65 8.28
N THR A 204 6.29 10.02 7.47
CA THR A 204 6.12 8.64 7.01
C THR A 204 7.24 7.78 7.58
N ILE A 205 6.90 6.72 8.32
CA ILE A 205 7.86 5.76 8.88
C ILE A 205 7.50 4.36 8.39
N MET A 206 8.36 3.78 7.57
CA MET A 206 8.13 2.49 6.93
C MET A 206 8.68 1.34 7.75
N ASP A 207 7.80 0.36 7.99
CA ASP A 207 8.17 -0.96 8.48
C ASP A 207 8.67 -1.82 7.30
N ALA A 208 10.00 -1.93 7.23
CA ALA A 208 10.73 -2.76 6.27
C ALA A 208 11.64 -3.79 6.97
N VAL A 209 11.34 -4.16 8.23
CA VAL A 209 12.09 -5.19 8.95
C VAL A 209 11.85 -6.53 8.25
N VAL A 210 10.58 -6.97 8.25
CA VAL A 210 10.08 -8.03 7.38
C VAL A 210 9.09 -7.40 6.42
N GLY A 211 9.36 -7.34 5.12
CA GLY A 211 8.42 -6.90 4.09
C GLY A 211 7.76 -8.07 3.36
N MET A 212 7.24 -7.82 2.17
CA MET A 212 6.67 -8.84 1.30
C MET A 212 7.22 -8.74 -0.13
N GLU A 213 7.61 -9.88 -0.69
CA GLU A 213 7.95 -10.04 -2.10
C GLU A 213 6.94 -10.94 -2.84
N GLY A 214 7.02 -11.01 -4.16
CA GLY A 214 6.14 -11.79 -5.01
C GLY A 214 4.77 -11.13 -5.21
N GLU A 215 3.71 -11.94 -5.27
CA GLU A 215 2.34 -11.53 -5.63
C GLU A 215 1.60 -10.77 -4.51
N GLY A 216 2.21 -9.70 -4.01
CA GLY A 216 1.58 -8.74 -3.11
C GLY A 216 0.40 -7.99 -3.78
N PRO A 217 -0.41 -7.25 -3.01
CA PRO A 217 -0.09 -6.73 -1.67
C PRO A 217 -0.50 -7.64 -0.50
N SER A 218 -1.08 -8.80 -0.77
CA SER A 218 -1.59 -9.74 0.25
C SER A 218 -1.18 -11.21 0.08
N ASN A 219 -0.81 -11.65 -1.13
CA ASN A 219 -0.57 -13.06 -1.46
C ASN A 219 0.91 -13.34 -1.79
N GLY A 220 1.79 -12.39 -1.47
CA GLY A 220 3.23 -12.56 -1.58
C GLY A 220 3.81 -13.35 -0.41
N LYS A 221 5.14 -13.43 -0.36
CA LYS A 221 5.90 -14.13 0.67
C LYS A 221 6.55 -13.11 1.62
N PRO A 222 6.45 -13.29 2.95
CA PRO A 222 7.22 -12.51 3.91
C PRO A 222 8.72 -12.64 3.62
N ARG A 223 9.45 -11.53 3.72
CA ARG A 223 10.89 -11.49 3.51
C ARG A 223 11.56 -10.48 4.43
N GLU A 224 12.64 -10.90 5.07
CA GLU A 224 13.51 -10.01 5.84
C GLU A 224 14.27 -9.05 4.92
N PHE A 225 14.03 -7.76 5.09
CA PHE A 225 14.78 -6.68 4.42
C PHE A 225 15.66 -5.92 5.41
N ASN A 226 15.31 -5.99 6.70
CA ASN A 226 16.09 -5.50 7.83
C ASN A 226 16.30 -3.99 7.85
N TYR A 227 15.27 -3.21 7.51
CA TYR A 227 15.34 -1.75 7.56
C TYR A 227 14.14 -1.11 8.26
N LEU A 228 14.38 0.04 8.86
CA LEU A 228 13.38 1.08 9.06
C LEU A 228 13.76 2.28 8.20
N LEU A 229 12.76 2.94 7.60
CA LEU A 229 12.94 4.18 6.84
C LEU A 229 12.02 5.25 7.39
N ALA A 230 12.47 6.50 7.43
CA ALA A 230 11.63 7.64 7.79
C ALA A 230 11.88 8.85 6.90
N SER A 231 10.83 9.59 6.59
CA SER A 231 10.93 10.86 5.86
C SER A 231 9.67 11.70 6.07
N THR A 232 9.81 13.01 5.96
CA THR A 232 8.67 13.96 5.85
C THR A 232 8.05 13.97 4.46
N SER A 233 8.59 13.18 3.52
CA SER A 233 8.02 13.03 2.19
C SER A 233 7.79 11.55 1.85
N PRO A 234 6.53 11.10 1.72
CA PRO A 234 6.25 9.72 1.31
C PRO A 234 6.83 9.39 -0.07
N TYR A 235 6.94 10.39 -0.95
CA TYR A 235 7.50 10.23 -2.30
C TYR A 235 9.00 9.94 -2.29
N TYR A 236 9.78 10.70 -1.51
CA TYR A 236 11.21 10.47 -1.38
C TYR A 236 11.51 9.19 -0.60
N LEU A 237 10.68 8.88 0.41
CA LEU A 237 10.75 7.61 1.11
C LEU A 237 10.59 6.43 0.15
N ASP A 238 9.59 6.47 -0.72
CA ASP A 238 9.37 5.41 -1.73
C ASP A 238 10.55 5.33 -2.71
N LEU A 239 11.10 6.47 -3.17
CA LEU A 239 12.28 6.53 -4.04
C LEU A 239 13.53 5.88 -3.41
N ALA A 240 13.69 5.98 -2.09
CA ALA A 240 14.76 5.28 -1.37
C ALA A 240 14.42 3.80 -1.14
N ALA A 241 13.18 3.49 -0.76
CA ALA A 241 12.74 2.15 -0.39
C ALA A 241 12.80 1.15 -1.54
N VAL A 242 12.51 1.57 -2.78
CA VAL A 242 12.58 0.67 -3.94
C VAL A 242 14.00 0.15 -4.23
N LYS A 243 15.04 0.84 -3.74
CA LYS A 243 16.43 0.36 -3.81
C LYS A 243 16.63 -0.90 -2.96
N ILE A 244 15.94 -1.03 -1.83
CA ILE A 244 15.97 -2.24 -0.98
C ILE A 244 15.47 -3.45 -1.78
N LEU A 245 14.46 -3.26 -2.62
CA LEU A 245 13.91 -4.32 -3.47
C LEU A 245 14.76 -4.61 -4.71
N GLY A 246 15.81 -3.83 -4.98
CA GLY A 246 16.61 -3.95 -6.21
C GLY A 246 15.89 -3.48 -7.48
N ILE A 247 14.86 -2.63 -7.37
CA ILE A 247 14.13 -2.10 -8.53
C ILE A 247 14.93 -0.97 -9.16
N GLU A 248 15.64 -1.28 -10.24
CA GLU A 248 16.45 -0.34 -11.02
C GLU A 248 16.05 -0.38 -12.52
N PRO A 249 15.77 0.76 -13.17
CA PRO A 249 15.63 2.10 -12.58
C PRO A 249 14.33 2.23 -11.77
N ALA A 250 14.31 3.14 -10.80
CA ALA A 250 13.18 3.36 -9.88
C ALA A 250 11.86 3.72 -10.59
N GLU A 251 11.91 4.32 -11.78
CA GLU A 251 10.76 4.66 -12.63
C GLU A 251 10.01 3.45 -13.18
N LYS A 252 10.53 2.23 -12.98
CA LYS A 252 9.73 1.02 -13.19
C LYS A 252 8.50 0.99 -12.26
N VAL A 253 8.56 1.66 -11.10
CA VAL A 253 7.40 1.87 -10.23
C VAL A 253 6.56 3.04 -10.76
N PRO A 254 5.30 2.81 -11.18
CA PRO A 254 4.49 3.83 -11.85
C PRO A 254 4.24 5.10 -11.01
N SER A 255 4.07 5.00 -9.69
CA SER A 255 3.89 6.17 -8.81
C SER A 255 5.14 7.05 -8.74
N ILE A 256 6.33 6.45 -8.71
CA ILE A 256 7.62 7.17 -8.75
C ILE A 256 7.82 7.83 -10.11
N LYS A 257 7.53 7.10 -11.21
CA LYS A 257 7.58 7.64 -12.57
C LYS A 257 6.68 8.86 -12.70
N ALA A 258 5.42 8.73 -12.30
CA ALA A 258 4.45 9.82 -12.30
C ALA A 258 4.94 11.02 -11.46
N ALA A 259 5.48 10.78 -10.26
CA ALA A 259 6.00 11.84 -9.39
C ALA A 259 7.18 12.60 -10.00
N LEU A 260 8.05 11.93 -10.76
CA LEU A 260 9.17 12.55 -11.49
C LEU A 260 8.68 13.36 -12.69
N GLU A 261 7.78 12.81 -13.50
CA GLU A 261 7.16 13.50 -14.65
C GLU A 261 6.43 14.77 -14.20
N ASP A 262 5.72 14.67 -13.07
CA ASP A 262 4.96 15.76 -12.49
C ASP A 262 5.80 16.74 -11.65
N LYS A 263 7.11 16.48 -11.54
CA LYS A 263 8.09 17.28 -10.79
C LYS A 263 7.77 17.41 -9.29
N ILE A 264 7.03 16.46 -8.73
CA ILE A 264 6.79 16.32 -7.28
C ILE A 264 8.12 16.01 -6.57
N ILE A 265 8.94 15.18 -7.21
CA ILE A 265 10.28 14.83 -6.74
C ILE A 265 11.32 15.03 -7.83
N LYS A 266 12.58 15.15 -7.42
CA LYS A 266 13.77 15.14 -8.27
C LYS A 266 14.82 14.20 -7.67
N LYS A 267 15.35 13.29 -8.48
CA LYS A 267 16.27 12.23 -8.02
C LYS A 267 17.54 12.76 -7.37
N ASP A 268 18.12 13.81 -7.95
CA ASP A 268 19.34 14.47 -7.47
C ASP A 268 19.15 15.16 -6.10
N LYS A 269 17.91 15.32 -5.64
CA LYS A 269 17.58 15.91 -4.34
C LYS A 269 17.38 14.86 -3.24
N LEU A 270 17.40 13.57 -3.56
CA LEU A 270 17.31 12.51 -2.56
C LEU A 270 18.61 12.47 -1.74
N GLU A 271 18.49 12.77 -0.45
CA GLU A 271 19.56 12.59 0.53
C GLU A 271 19.18 11.46 1.48
N ILE A 272 19.99 10.39 1.53
CA ILE A 272 19.80 9.30 2.49
C ILE A 272 20.79 9.49 3.65
N ARG A 273 20.28 9.46 4.89
CA ARG A 273 21.07 9.55 6.12
C ARG A 273 20.96 8.27 6.95
N GLY A 274 21.93 8.05 7.82
CA GLY A 274 22.05 6.82 8.60
C GLY A 274 22.73 5.69 7.84
N ASP A 275 22.16 4.49 7.93
CA ASP A 275 22.75 3.29 7.32
C ASP A 275 22.59 3.29 5.81
N LYS A 276 23.59 2.76 5.11
CA LYS A 276 23.55 2.61 3.66
C LYS A 276 22.41 1.67 3.26
N VAL A 277 21.53 2.14 2.37
CA VAL A 277 20.50 1.32 1.75
C VAL A 277 21.13 0.42 0.68
N ILE A 278 21.02 -0.88 0.87
CA ILE A 278 21.55 -1.94 0.02
C ILE A 278 20.39 -2.80 -0.47
N ALA A 279 20.39 -3.13 -1.77
CA ALA A 279 19.42 -4.03 -2.37
C ALA A 279 19.54 -5.44 -1.78
N ALA A 280 18.39 -6.06 -1.54
CA ALA A 280 18.34 -7.48 -1.18
C ALA A 280 18.52 -8.35 -2.43
N ASP A 281 19.17 -9.50 -2.27
CA ASP A 281 19.49 -10.40 -3.37
C ASP A 281 18.28 -11.21 -3.83
N ASN A 282 18.04 -11.34 -5.13
CA ASN A 282 16.99 -12.23 -5.67
C ASN A 282 15.58 -11.92 -5.13
N VAL A 283 15.18 -10.64 -5.08
CA VAL A 283 13.82 -10.26 -4.69
C VAL A 283 12.83 -10.65 -5.79
N GLU A 284 11.77 -11.38 -5.43
CA GLU A 284 10.69 -11.73 -6.37
C GLU A 284 9.84 -10.48 -6.66
N ILE A 285 10.06 -9.80 -7.79
CA ILE A 285 9.27 -8.63 -8.20
C ILE A 285 8.24 -9.05 -9.26
N PRO A 286 6.94 -8.80 -9.07
CA PRO A 286 5.94 -9.00 -10.11
C PRO A 286 6.25 -8.16 -11.34
N LYS A 287 6.13 -8.76 -12.52
CA LYS A 287 6.26 -8.03 -13.78
C LYS A 287 4.99 -7.21 -13.98
N ILE A 288 5.10 -5.88 -13.97
CA ILE A 288 4.07 -5.03 -14.59
C ILE A 288 4.27 -5.18 -16.10
N GLU A 289 3.31 -5.79 -16.79
CA GLU A 289 3.29 -5.72 -18.25
C GLU A 289 3.06 -4.26 -18.65
N LYS A 290 3.96 -3.72 -19.49
CA LYS A 290 3.82 -2.38 -20.05
C LYS A 290 2.41 -2.21 -20.61
N GLU A 291 1.81 -1.04 -20.43
CA GLU A 291 0.80 -0.58 -21.38
C GLU A 291 1.36 -0.82 -22.77
N ASN A 292 0.58 -1.50 -23.61
CA ASN A 292 1.08 -2.04 -24.85
C ASN A 292 1.74 -0.95 -25.71
N ASN A 293 3.06 -1.04 -25.87
CA ASN A 293 3.75 -0.48 -27.03
C ASN A 293 3.62 -1.41 -28.26
N LEU A 294 2.60 -2.30 -28.31
CA LEU A 294 2.21 -2.93 -29.58
C LEU A 294 1.74 -1.88 -30.60
N LEU A 295 1.38 -0.68 -30.12
CA LEU A 295 0.99 0.49 -30.90
C LEU A 295 2.15 1.29 -31.53
N ASP A 296 3.41 0.95 -31.27
CA ASP A 296 4.54 1.58 -31.98
C ASP A 296 4.79 0.96 -33.38
N SER A 297 4.01 -0.06 -33.77
CA SER A 297 4.12 -0.66 -35.10
C SER A 297 2.76 -1.01 -35.72
N ARG A 298 2.30 -0.18 -36.67
CA ARG A 298 1.48 -0.49 -37.86
C ARG A 298 0.36 -1.54 -37.72
N MET A 299 -0.43 -1.56 -36.64
CA MET A 299 -1.57 -2.48 -36.52
C MET A 299 -2.90 -1.72 -36.44
N PRO A 300 -3.95 -2.11 -37.21
CA PRO A 300 -5.28 -1.51 -37.11
C PRO A 300 -5.88 -1.64 -35.70
N GLU A 301 -6.55 -0.60 -35.20
CA GLU A 301 -7.14 -0.55 -33.83
C GLU A 301 -8.03 -1.76 -33.50
N PHE A 302 -8.79 -2.28 -34.47
CA PHE A 302 -9.65 -3.44 -34.23
C PHE A 302 -8.86 -4.72 -33.89
N LEU A 303 -7.65 -4.87 -34.46
CA LEU A 303 -6.78 -6.02 -34.17
C LEU A 303 -6.07 -5.85 -32.82
N SER A 304 -5.67 -4.62 -32.46
CA SER A 304 -5.10 -4.36 -31.14
C SER A 304 -6.11 -4.66 -30.04
N ASP A 305 -7.35 -4.20 -30.17
CA ASP A 305 -8.39 -4.44 -29.15
C ASP A 305 -8.70 -5.92 -28.93
N ILE A 306 -8.68 -6.71 -30.01
CA ILE A 306 -8.85 -8.16 -29.94
C ILE A 306 -7.65 -8.80 -29.26
N LEU A 307 -6.43 -8.50 -29.73
CA LEU A 307 -5.19 -9.05 -29.17
C LEU A 307 -5.01 -8.70 -27.69
N GLU A 308 -5.28 -7.46 -27.30
CA GLU A 308 -5.20 -7.02 -25.91
C GLU A 308 -6.11 -7.83 -24.99
N LYS A 309 -7.36 -8.10 -25.40
CA LYS A 309 -8.30 -8.91 -24.59
C LYS A 309 -7.76 -10.33 -24.35
N PHE A 310 -7.10 -10.92 -25.34
CA PHE A 310 -6.53 -12.27 -25.24
C PHE A 310 -5.18 -12.32 -24.51
N LEU A 311 -4.43 -11.22 -24.50
CA LEU A 311 -3.10 -11.14 -23.91
C LEU A 311 -3.11 -10.65 -22.46
N ARG A 312 -4.15 -9.94 -22.02
CA ARG A 312 -4.25 -9.42 -20.64
C ARG A 312 -4.25 -10.54 -19.58
N PRO A 313 -3.58 -10.33 -18.44
CA PRO A 313 -3.62 -11.25 -17.31
C PRO A 313 -5.05 -11.45 -16.79
N LYS A 314 -5.33 -12.63 -16.23
CA LYS A 314 -6.67 -12.96 -15.70
C LYS A 314 -6.61 -13.63 -14.32
N PRO A 315 -7.61 -13.37 -13.44
CA PRO A 315 -7.71 -14.06 -12.18
C PRO A 315 -8.14 -15.52 -12.40
N VAL A 316 -7.45 -16.45 -11.75
CA VAL A 316 -7.72 -17.88 -11.76
C VAL A 316 -7.92 -18.34 -10.32
N PHE A 317 -9.13 -18.80 -10.01
CA PHE A 317 -9.50 -19.31 -8.71
C PHE A 317 -9.09 -20.79 -8.56
N LYS A 318 -8.53 -21.15 -7.41
CA LYS A 318 -8.05 -22.51 -7.11
C LYS A 318 -9.05 -23.25 -6.24
N GLU A 319 -9.63 -24.31 -6.78
CA GLU A 319 -10.59 -25.17 -6.07
C GLU A 319 -10.00 -25.74 -4.78
N GLY A 320 -8.74 -26.18 -4.78
CA GLY A 320 -8.08 -26.71 -3.58
C GLY A 320 -7.79 -25.70 -2.46
N LYS A 321 -7.99 -24.39 -2.69
CA LYS A 321 -7.80 -23.34 -1.67
C LYS A 321 -9.08 -22.54 -1.36
N CYS A 322 -10.01 -22.48 -2.30
CA CYS A 322 -11.21 -21.66 -2.15
C CYS A 322 -12.22 -22.34 -1.22
N VAL A 323 -12.64 -21.65 -0.16
CA VAL A 323 -13.67 -22.14 0.77
C VAL A 323 -15.07 -21.59 0.47
N GLY A 324 -15.26 -20.88 -0.65
CA GLY A 324 -16.55 -20.30 -1.02
C GLY A 324 -17.01 -19.11 -0.17
N CYS A 325 -16.10 -18.41 0.53
CA CYS A 325 -16.43 -17.30 1.44
C CYS A 325 -17.04 -16.04 0.80
N ARG A 326 -17.17 -15.98 -0.53
CA ARG A 326 -17.80 -14.89 -1.31
C ARG A 326 -17.11 -13.52 -1.28
N THR A 327 -16.05 -13.31 -0.48
CA THR A 327 -15.33 -12.02 -0.39
C THR A 327 -14.93 -11.45 -1.75
N CYS A 328 -14.50 -12.30 -2.70
CA CYS A 328 -14.16 -11.85 -4.05
C CYS A 328 -15.37 -11.33 -4.85
N ALA A 329 -16.54 -11.95 -4.71
CA ALA A 329 -17.77 -11.55 -5.39
C ALA A 329 -18.35 -10.27 -4.79
N GLU A 330 -18.39 -10.18 -3.46
CA GLU A 330 -18.90 -9.02 -2.71
C GLU A 330 -18.07 -7.75 -2.94
N ASN A 331 -16.79 -7.91 -3.30
CA ASN A 331 -15.87 -6.80 -3.53
C ASN A 331 -15.44 -6.72 -5.00
N CYS A 332 -16.21 -7.27 -5.93
CA CYS A 332 -15.96 -7.15 -7.36
C CYS A 332 -16.61 -5.85 -7.87
N PRO A 333 -15.82 -4.80 -8.17
CA PRO A 333 -16.40 -3.52 -8.59
C PRO A 333 -17.34 -3.62 -9.80
N PRO A 334 -16.98 -4.32 -10.89
CA PRO A 334 -17.88 -4.45 -12.04
C PRO A 334 -18.91 -5.58 -11.84
N GLU A 335 -19.02 -6.19 -10.66
CA GLU A 335 -19.89 -7.35 -10.41
C GLU A 335 -19.70 -8.46 -11.47
N ALA A 336 -18.44 -8.76 -11.78
CA ALA A 336 -18.06 -9.74 -12.80
C ALA A 336 -17.97 -11.16 -12.25
N ILE A 337 -18.15 -11.38 -10.95
CA ILE A 337 -17.99 -12.69 -10.31
C ILE A 337 -19.36 -13.17 -9.83
N THR A 338 -19.75 -14.37 -10.28
CA THR A 338 -20.93 -15.09 -9.82
C THR A 338 -20.50 -16.30 -9.00
N MET A 339 -21.29 -16.70 -8.00
CA MET A 339 -21.00 -17.89 -7.20
C MET A 339 -21.86 -19.04 -7.73
N ILE A 340 -21.23 -20.08 -8.27
CA ILE A 340 -21.88 -21.30 -8.79
C ILE A 340 -21.35 -22.48 -7.98
N ASP A 341 -22.21 -23.29 -7.37
CA ASP A 341 -21.84 -24.41 -6.51
C ASP A 341 -20.82 -24.03 -5.43
N ASN A 342 -21.04 -22.86 -4.81
CA ASN A 342 -20.15 -22.24 -3.82
C ASN A 342 -18.73 -21.90 -4.33
N PHE A 343 -18.51 -21.88 -5.65
CA PHE A 343 -17.24 -21.54 -6.28
C PHE A 343 -17.37 -20.28 -7.17
N PRO A 344 -16.40 -19.35 -7.14
CA PRO A 344 -16.45 -18.13 -7.95
C PRO A 344 -16.18 -18.42 -9.43
N LYS A 345 -17.10 -17.93 -10.29
CA LYS A 345 -16.97 -17.91 -11.75
C LYS A 345 -16.93 -16.47 -12.23
N VAL A 346 -15.81 -16.10 -12.86
CA VAL A 346 -15.56 -14.75 -13.38
C VAL A 346 -15.99 -14.64 -14.84
N ASN A 347 -16.81 -13.62 -15.14
CA ASN A 347 -17.06 -13.14 -16.49
C ASN A 347 -15.89 -12.22 -16.89
N LEU A 348 -15.03 -12.72 -17.77
CA LEU A 348 -13.82 -12.01 -18.18
C LEU A 348 -14.08 -10.80 -19.08
N ASP A 349 -15.24 -10.74 -19.73
CA ASP A 349 -15.64 -9.61 -20.57
C ASP A 349 -16.10 -8.41 -19.72
N LYS A 350 -16.74 -8.69 -18.58
CA LYS A 350 -17.13 -7.66 -17.60
C LYS A 350 -15.99 -7.29 -16.65
N CYS A 351 -15.00 -8.17 -16.46
CA CYS A 351 -13.93 -7.99 -15.49
C CYS A 351 -12.87 -6.99 -15.99
N ILE A 352 -12.73 -5.88 -15.26
CA ILE A 352 -11.76 -4.81 -15.55
C ILE A 352 -10.30 -5.10 -15.14
N ARG A 353 -10.00 -6.32 -14.67
CA ARG A 353 -8.64 -6.73 -14.25
C ARG A 353 -8.02 -5.86 -13.14
N CYS A 354 -8.83 -5.33 -12.22
CA CYS A 354 -8.35 -4.64 -11.03
C CYS A 354 -7.67 -5.56 -10.00
N PHE A 355 -7.89 -6.87 -10.11
CA PHE A 355 -7.40 -7.90 -9.19
C PHE A 355 -7.79 -7.75 -7.71
N CYS A 356 -8.79 -6.93 -7.35
CA CYS A 356 -9.32 -6.86 -5.98
C CYS A 356 -9.72 -8.24 -5.42
N CYS A 357 -10.18 -9.16 -6.29
CA CYS A 357 -10.49 -10.53 -5.88
C CYS A 357 -9.27 -11.30 -5.38
N GLN A 358 -8.07 -11.00 -5.90
CA GLN A 358 -6.80 -11.56 -5.46
C GLN A 358 -6.31 -10.83 -4.21
N GLU A 359 -6.34 -9.50 -4.22
CA GLU A 359 -5.90 -8.66 -3.09
C GLU A 359 -6.72 -8.84 -1.82
N LEU A 360 -7.98 -9.27 -1.93
CA LEU A 360 -8.92 -9.42 -0.81
C LEU A 360 -9.17 -10.89 -0.45
N CYS A 361 -8.51 -11.85 -1.09
CA CYS A 361 -8.70 -13.26 -0.78
C CYS A 361 -8.00 -13.64 0.53
N PRO A 362 -8.72 -14.06 1.58
CA PRO A 362 -8.08 -14.43 2.84
C PRO A 362 -7.42 -15.81 2.81
N TYR A 363 -7.62 -16.58 1.74
CA TYR A 363 -7.12 -17.95 1.57
C TYR A 363 -6.10 -18.08 0.43
N ASP A 364 -5.66 -16.96 -0.14
CA ASP A 364 -4.70 -16.90 -1.27
C ASP A 364 -5.11 -17.85 -2.41
N ALA A 365 -6.43 -17.93 -2.66
CA ALA A 365 -7.06 -18.86 -3.58
C ALA A 365 -7.21 -18.30 -4.99
N VAL A 366 -6.66 -17.11 -5.28
CA VAL A 366 -6.73 -16.45 -6.58
C VAL A 366 -5.30 -16.15 -7.05
N GLU A 367 -4.96 -16.69 -8.22
CA GLU A 367 -3.69 -16.42 -8.90
C GLU A 367 -3.93 -15.55 -10.14
N ILE A 368 -2.95 -14.72 -10.48
CA ILE A 368 -2.96 -13.97 -11.73
C ILE A 368 -2.24 -14.82 -12.79
N LYS A 369 -2.97 -15.29 -13.80
CA LYS A 369 -2.41 -16.10 -14.88
C LYS A 369 -2.22 -15.27 -16.14
N TYR A 370 -0.99 -15.31 -16.65
CA TYR A 370 -0.60 -14.70 -17.92
C TYR A 370 -0.79 -15.71 -19.07
N PRO A 371 -1.46 -15.33 -20.18
CA PRO A 371 -1.56 -16.14 -21.38
C PRO A 371 -0.18 -16.56 -21.93
N LEU A 372 -0.09 -17.76 -22.55
CA LEU A 372 1.19 -18.26 -23.10
C LEU A 372 1.74 -17.36 -24.21
N LEU A 373 0.86 -16.82 -25.06
CA LEU A 373 1.21 -15.86 -26.10
C LEU A 373 1.71 -14.53 -25.50
N ALA A 374 1.12 -14.08 -24.40
CA ALA A 374 1.60 -12.91 -23.66
C ALA A 374 3.06 -13.08 -23.24
N LYS A 375 3.45 -14.26 -22.74
CA LYS A 375 4.84 -14.54 -22.38
C LYS A 375 5.82 -14.44 -23.55
N LEU A 376 5.40 -14.67 -24.80
CA LEU A 376 6.24 -14.55 -25.99
C LEU A 376 6.43 -13.10 -26.45
N PHE A 377 5.44 -12.23 -26.21
CA PHE A 377 5.51 -10.80 -26.56
C PHE A 377 6.03 -9.91 -25.42
N PHE A 378 5.92 -10.36 -24.17
CA PHE A 378 6.26 -9.59 -22.96
C PHE A 378 7.48 -10.13 -22.20
N SER A 379 8.15 -11.18 -22.69
CA SER A 379 9.46 -11.60 -22.17
C SER A 379 10.58 -11.03 -23.02
N ASN A 380 11.04 -9.83 -22.64
CA ASN A 380 12.43 -9.40 -22.80
C ASN A 380 12.86 -8.69 -21.52
#